data_AF-A0AAV6Y937-F1
#
_entry.id   AF-A0AAV6Y937-F1
#
_cell.length_a   1.000
_cell.length_b   1.000
_cell.length_c   1.000
_cell.angle_alpha   90.00
_cell.angle_beta   90.00
_cell.angle_gamma   90.00
#
_symmetry.space_group_name_H-M   'P 1'
#
loop_
_entity.id
_entity.type
_entity.pdbx_description
1 polymer ?
#
loop_
_entity_poly.entity_id
_entity_poly.type
_entity_poly.pdbx_seq_one_letter_code
_entity_poly.pdbx_strand_id
1 'polypeptide(L)'
;MSYSSEDETDISDSELDEYVDRCYGQLKDGRENVKYSDELYRCPYCPGKKKLVYLIKDLLQHAVDVGKGSQNKDIKHKGKHLGLVRYIKSDIDKEDLSSEFSGLALEHPSANGVNELFVWPWMGILANVDGESSSKIKNDLAKRGFDPVRVRPLSDGGYAVVEFKKDWSGFYKAIMFEKEFEVDHRGKKDYIADTRLANESYGWLARDDDYNSKGVLGDYLQKNGDLKTLSGLEAEEKRKNGLLIADLSKTIEELRMRLGELEGSASKED
;
A
#
# COMPACT_ATOMS: atom_id res chain seq x y z
N MET A 1 -22.06 32.51 0.05
CA MET A 1 -22.44 32.63 -1.38
C MET A 1 -21.20 32.23 -2.18
N SER A 2 -21.15 31.22 -3.05
CA SER A 2 -22.14 30.59 -3.92
C SER A 2 -22.46 29.15 -3.51
N TYR A 3 -23.75 28.82 -3.49
CA TYR A 3 -24.30 27.48 -3.22
C TYR A 3 -24.50 26.84 -4.60
N SER A 4 -23.55 26.02 -5.08
CA SER A 4 -23.77 25.29 -6.34
C SER A 4 -24.58 24.03 -6.05
N SER A 5 -25.89 24.19 -6.16
CA SER A 5 -26.91 23.14 -6.24
C SER A 5 -26.79 22.47 -7.61
N GLU A 6 -25.95 21.44 -7.72
CA GLU A 6 -25.94 20.58 -8.90
C GLU A 6 -26.74 19.30 -8.62
N ASP A 7 -27.79 19.15 -9.42
CA ASP A 7 -28.80 18.09 -9.50
C ASP A 7 -28.38 16.69 -9.00
N GLU A 8 -29.14 16.21 -8.02
CA GLU A 8 -29.31 14.78 -7.68
C GLU A 8 -30.15 14.09 -8.78
N THR A 9 -29.59 14.01 -9.99
CA THR A 9 -30.13 13.16 -11.05
C THR A 9 -29.65 11.73 -10.85
N ASP A 10 -30.60 10.81 -10.64
CA ASP A 10 -30.38 9.37 -10.64
C ASP A 10 -29.91 8.93 -12.03
N ILE A 11 -28.66 8.47 -12.13
CA ILE A 11 -28.07 7.95 -13.36
C ILE A 11 -28.53 6.50 -13.52
N SER A 12 -29.14 6.17 -14.65
CA SER A 12 -29.51 4.79 -14.99
C SER A 12 -28.30 3.94 -15.36
N ASP A 13 -28.40 2.60 -15.27
CA ASP A 13 -27.31 1.70 -15.67
C ASP A 13 -26.86 1.89 -17.14
N SER A 14 -27.76 2.36 -18.01
CA SER A 14 -27.46 2.70 -19.42
C SER A 14 -26.65 3.99 -19.59
N GLU A 15 -26.72 4.92 -18.65
CA GLU A 15 -25.98 6.19 -18.67
C GLU A 15 -24.64 6.11 -17.92
N LEU A 16 -24.39 4.98 -17.23
CA LEU A 16 -23.18 4.77 -16.45
C LEU A 16 -21.93 4.71 -17.34
N ASP A 17 -22.01 4.08 -18.51
CA ASP A 17 -20.86 3.93 -19.42
C ASP A 17 -20.45 5.29 -20.02
N GLU A 18 -21.43 6.09 -20.45
CA GLU A 18 -21.21 7.48 -20.89
C GLU A 18 -20.66 8.36 -19.75
N TYR A 19 -21.15 8.16 -18.52
CA TYR A 19 -20.63 8.84 -17.34
C TYR A 19 -19.18 8.46 -17.02
N VAL A 20 -18.82 7.18 -17.19
CA VAL A 20 -17.44 6.67 -17.03
C VAL A 20 -16.52 7.30 -18.08
N ASP A 21 -16.95 7.38 -19.34
CA ASP A 21 -16.21 8.04 -20.42
C ASP A 21 -15.94 9.51 -20.12
N ARG A 22 -16.96 10.23 -19.61
CA ARG A 22 -16.81 11.62 -19.20
C ARG A 22 -15.82 11.78 -18.05
N CYS A 23 -15.88 10.90 -17.04
CA CYS A 23 -14.92 10.92 -15.92
C CYS A 23 -13.49 10.63 -16.40
N TYR A 24 -13.31 9.67 -17.31
CA TYR A 24 -12.04 9.38 -17.95
C TYR A 24 -11.48 10.58 -18.72
N GLY A 25 -12.31 11.27 -19.52
CA GLY A 25 -11.93 12.50 -20.22
C GLY A 25 -11.44 13.60 -19.26
N GLN A 26 -12.16 13.81 -18.16
CA GLN A 26 -11.76 14.79 -17.13
C GLN A 26 -10.41 14.46 -16.48
N LEU A 27 -10.09 13.18 -16.27
CA LEU A 27 -8.79 12.75 -15.74
C LEU A 27 -7.67 12.98 -16.76
N LYS A 28 -7.97 12.85 -18.06
CA LYS A 28 -7.02 13.10 -19.14
C LYS A 28 -6.68 14.57 -19.30
N ASP A 29 -7.68 15.45 -19.15
CA ASP A 29 -7.52 16.90 -19.25
C ASP A 29 -6.90 17.52 -17.97
N GLY A 30 -7.02 16.83 -16.82
CA GLY A 30 -6.56 17.28 -15.51
C GLY A 30 -5.57 16.33 -14.82
N ARG A 31 -4.51 15.89 -15.53
CA ARG A 31 -3.52 14.90 -15.07
C ARG A 31 -2.92 15.18 -13.68
N GLU A 32 -2.85 16.44 -13.27
CA GLU A 32 -2.27 16.89 -12.00
C GLU A 32 -3.08 16.49 -10.74
N ASN A 33 -4.26 15.89 -10.90
CA ASN A 33 -5.09 15.48 -9.75
C ASN A 33 -4.91 14.01 -9.33
N VAL A 34 -4.24 13.19 -10.13
CA VAL A 34 -4.02 11.75 -9.85
C VAL A 34 -2.58 11.47 -9.46
N LYS A 35 -1.60 12.08 -10.12
CA LYS A 35 -0.18 11.89 -9.80
C LYS A 35 0.20 12.80 -8.64
N TYR A 36 0.72 12.22 -7.55
CA TYR A 36 1.17 12.98 -6.37
C TYR A 36 2.69 13.17 -6.35
N SER A 37 3.44 12.14 -6.76
CA SER A 37 4.87 12.18 -7.04
C SER A 37 5.18 11.24 -8.20
N ASP A 38 6.46 11.06 -8.57
CA ASP A 38 6.84 10.23 -9.71
C ASP A 38 6.40 8.76 -9.61
N GLU A 39 6.32 8.22 -8.40
CA GLU A 39 5.94 6.83 -8.15
C GLU A 39 4.61 6.67 -7.39
N LEU A 40 4.06 7.79 -6.90
CA LEU A 40 2.89 7.77 -6.02
C LEU A 40 1.73 8.56 -6.58
N TYR A 41 0.55 8.00 -6.40
CA TYR A 41 -0.70 8.49 -6.96
C TYR A 41 -1.77 8.66 -5.87
N ARG A 42 -2.80 9.44 -6.14
CA ARG A 42 -3.94 9.65 -5.26
C ARG A 42 -5.22 9.41 -6.01
N CYS A 43 -6.23 8.92 -5.30
CA CYS A 43 -7.58 8.88 -5.84
C CYS A 43 -8.21 10.28 -5.73
N PRO A 44 -8.50 10.97 -6.85
CA PRO A 44 -9.09 12.32 -6.83
C PRO A 44 -10.53 12.32 -6.29
N TYR A 45 -11.18 11.16 -6.26
CA TYR A 45 -12.59 11.01 -5.89
C TYR A 45 -12.81 10.60 -4.43
N CYS A 46 -11.75 10.38 -3.67
CA CYS A 46 -11.80 10.00 -2.25
C CYS A 46 -11.25 11.11 -1.34
N PRO A 47 -11.97 12.23 -1.15
CA PRO A 47 -11.46 13.39 -0.42
C PRO A 47 -11.26 13.13 1.09
N GLY A 48 -12.02 12.23 1.72
CA GLY A 48 -11.79 11.81 3.12
C GLY A 48 -10.49 11.02 3.31
N LYS A 49 -9.91 10.54 2.22
CA LYS A 49 -8.63 9.82 2.14
C LYS A 49 -7.53 10.71 1.56
N LYS A 50 -7.68 12.03 1.59
CA LYS A 50 -6.72 13.04 1.08
C LYS A 50 -5.29 12.94 1.61
N LYS A 51 -5.00 12.08 2.60
CA LYS A 51 -3.63 11.77 3.06
C LYS A 51 -3.07 10.47 2.46
N LEU A 52 -3.90 9.60 1.91
CA LEU A 52 -3.51 8.31 1.34
C LEU A 52 -2.97 8.48 -0.08
N VAL A 53 -1.68 8.19 -0.25
CA VAL A 53 -0.97 8.04 -1.53
C VAL A 53 -0.82 6.56 -1.83
N TYR A 54 -0.83 6.14 -3.09
CA TYR A 54 -0.86 4.74 -3.54
C TYR A 54 0.24 4.52 -4.59
N LEU A 55 0.84 3.32 -4.63
CA LEU A 55 1.52 2.86 -5.85
C LEU A 55 0.48 2.63 -6.95
N ILE A 56 0.89 2.62 -8.22
CA ILE A 56 -0.05 2.50 -9.35
C ILE A 56 -0.89 1.20 -9.28
N LYS A 57 -0.27 0.07 -8.92
CA LYS A 57 -0.95 -1.23 -8.72
C LYS A 57 -2.02 -1.16 -7.62
N ASP A 58 -1.72 -0.44 -6.53
CA ASP A 58 -2.63 -0.30 -5.39
C ASP A 58 -3.75 0.70 -5.66
N LEU A 59 -3.46 1.78 -6.39
CA LEU A 59 -4.48 2.73 -6.84
C LEU A 59 -5.46 2.03 -7.77
N LEU A 60 -4.95 1.20 -8.67
CA LEU A 60 -5.76 0.39 -9.57
C LEU A 60 -6.66 -0.56 -8.77
N GLN A 61 -6.10 -1.30 -7.81
CA GLN A 61 -6.86 -2.22 -6.97
C GLN A 61 -7.92 -1.48 -6.15
N HIS A 62 -7.57 -0.35 -5.52
CA HIS A 62 -8.51 0.52 -4.82
C HIS A 62 -9.67 0.97 -5.71
N ALA A 63 -9.38 1.44 -6.92
CA ALA A 63 -10.40 1.90 -7.86
C ALA A 63 -11.30 0.76 -8.35
N VAL A 64 -10.73 -0.43 -8.57
CA VAL A 64 -11.49 -1.65 -8.91
C VAL A 64 -12.42 -2.06 -7.78
N ASP A 65 -11.94 -2.07 -6.54
CA ASP A 65 -12.73 -2.51 -5.38
C ASP A 65 -13.90 -1.57 -5.10
N VAL A 66 -13.69 -0.25 -5.24
CA VAL A 66 -14.77 0.74 -5.13
C VAL A 66 -15.74 0.63 -6.31
N GLY A 67 -15.23 0.40 -7.52
CA GLY A 67 -16.05 0.19 -8.72
C GLY A 67 -16.94 -1.07 -8.68
N LYS A 68 -16.59 -2.06 -7.84
CA LYS A 68 -17.33 -3.31 -7.64
C LYS A 68 -18.32 -3.29 -6.45
N GLY A 69 -18.37 -2.22 -5.67
CA GLY A 69 -19.22 -2.10 -4.48
C GLY A 69 -20.72 -2.27 -4.74
N SER A 70 -21.47 -2.66 -3.70
CA SER A 70 -22.90 -3.03 -3.75
C SER A 70 -23.79 -1.93 -4.35
N GLN A 71 -24.81 -2.38 -5.08
CA GLN A 71 -25.80 -1.58 -5.80
C GLN A 71 -26.52 -0.56 -4.89
N ASN A 72 -26.77 0.64 -5.45
CA ASN A 72 -27.71 1.67 -5.00
C ASN A 72 -27.31 2.69 -3.91
N LYS A 73 -26.03 2.94 -3.63
CA LYS A 73 -25.71 4.10 -2.76
C LYS A 73 -24.86 5.23 -3.33
N ASP A 74 -24.22 5.09 -4.49
CA ASP A 74 -23.66 6.24 -5.24
C ASP A 74 -23.17 5.81 -6.64
N ILE A 75 -24.08 5.72 -7.63
CA ILE A 75 -23.74 5.33 -9.02
C ILE A 75 -22.71 6.29 -9.61
N LYS A 76 -22.77 7.58 -9.25
CA LYS A 76 -21.81 8.61 -9.64
C LYS A 76 -20.41 8.33 -9.06
N HIS A 77 -20.31 7.96 -7.79
CA HIS A 77 -19.03 7.60 -7.17
C HIS A 77 -18.43 6.33 -7.78
N LYS A 78 -19.26 5.34 -8.11
CA LYS A 78 -18.85 4.13 -8.83
C LYS A 78 -18.30 4.47 -10.22
N GLY A 79 -19.03 5.27 -10.99
CA GLY A 79 -18.62 5.70 -12.33
C GLY A 79 -17.31 6.48 -12.33
N LYS A 80 -17.10 7.35 -11.33
CA LYS A 80 -15.82 8.05 -11.13
C LYS A 80 -14.64 7.08 -10.96
N HIS A 81 -14.77 6.06 -10.12
CA HIS A 81 -13.70 5.08 -9.89
C HIS A 81 -13.47 4.15 -11.10
N LEU A 82 -14.52 3.80 -11.84
CA LEU A 82 -14.39 3.08 -13.11
C LEU A 82 -13.66 3.92 -14.18
N GLY A 83 -13.93 5.22 -14.24
CA GLY A 83 -13.17 6.16 -15.07
C GLY A 83 -11.69 6.20 -14.71
N LEU A 84 -11.37 6.16 -13.40
CA LEU A 84 -10.00 6.08 -12.89
C LEU A 84 -9.30 4.78 -13.29
N VAL A 85 -9.97 3.63 -13.19
CA VAL A 85 -9.44 2.33 -13.64
C VAL A 85 -9.07 2.39 -15.12
N ARG A 86 -9.95 2.97 -15.95
CA ARG A 86 -9.71 3.11 -17.39
C ARG A 86 -8.52 4.02 -17.68
N TYR A 87 -8.41 5.14 -16.97
CA TYR A 87 -7.31 6.09 -17.07
C TYR A 87 -5.96 5.44 -16.74
N ILE A 88 -5.88 4.72 -15.61
CA ILE A 88 -4.66 4.01 -15.20
C ILE A 88 -4.21 3.01 -16.27
N LYS A 89 -5.12 2.14 -16.73
CA LYS A 89 -4.80 1.11 -17.73
C LYS A 89 -4.48 1.65 -19.13
N SER A 90 -5.01 2.80 -19.49
CA SER A 90 -4.94 3.31 -20.87
C SER A 90 -3.83 4.32 -21.09
N ASP A 91 -3.56 5.17 -20.10
CA ASP A 91 -2.66 6.32 -20.22
C ASP A 91 -1.49 6.24 -19.24
N ILE A 92 -1.64 5.65 -18.05
CA ILE A 92 -0.52 5.51 -17.09
C ILE A 92 0.32 4.27 -17.41
N ASP A 93 -0.28 3.11 -17.66
CA ASP A 93 0.41 1.87 -18.10
C ASP A 93 1.15 2.04 -19.45
N LYS A 94 0.86 3.09 -20.23
CA LYS A 94 1.56 3.41 -21.49
C LYS A 94 2.70 4.42 -21.33
N GLU A 95 2.66 5.27 -20.31
CA GLU A 95 3.76 6.20 -20.01
C GLU A 95 4.95 5.49 -19.35
N ASP A 96 4.70 4.39 -18.63
CA ASP A 96 5.75 3.58 -17.99
C ASP A 96 6.66 2.82 -18.97
N LEU A 97 6.28 2.63 -20.24
CA LEU A 97 7.17 2.01 -21.25
C LEU A 97 7.95 3.02 -22.11
N SER A 98 7.75 4.32 -21.91
CA SER A 98 8.50 5.37 -22.64
C SER A 98 9.24 6.37 -21.74
N SER A 99 8.85 6.48 -20.47
CA SER A 99 9.56 7.31 -19.46
C SER A 99 10.51 6.51 -18.57
N GLU A 100 10.60 5.19 -18.77
CA GLU A 100 11.45 4.25 -18.04
C GLU A 100 12.96 4.50 -18.16
N PHE A 101 13.43 5.52 -18.91
CA PHE A 101 14.87 5.78 -19.06
C PHE A 101 15.34 7.25 -19.06
N SER A 102 14.46 8.24 -18.84
CA SER A 102 14.87 9.66 -18.91
C SER A 102 14.51 10.51 -17.70
N GLY A 103 13.66 10.03 -16.78
CA GLY A 103 13.18 10.81 -15.62
C GLY A 103 13.88 10.52 -14.29
N LEU A 104 14.75 9.51 -14.21
CA LEU A 104 15.49 9.10 -13.00
C LEU A 104 16.62 10.06 -12.61
N ALA A 105 16.39 11.37 -12.72
CA ALA A 105 17.08 12.35 -11.90
C ALA A 105 16.22 12.59 -10.64
N LEU A 106 16.05 11.54 -9.84
CA LEU A 106 16.18 11.71 -8.40
C LEU A 106 17.44 12.56 -8.23
N GLU A 107 17.36 13.69 -7.54
CA GLU A 107 18.57 14.21 -6.92
C GLU A 107 19.15 13.05 -6.11
N HIS A 108 20.24 12.51 -6.62
CA HIS A 108 20.88 11.33 -6.10
C HIS A 108 21.30 11.62 -4.65
N PRO A 109 20.85 10.88 -3.63
CA PRO A 109 21.79 10.40 -2.65
C PRO A 109 22.53 9.23 -3.33
N SER A 110 23.63 9.56 -4.02
CA SER A 110 24.70 8.65 -4.44
C SER A 110 24.30 7.20 -4.77
N ALA A 111 24.05 6.89 -6.06
CA ALA A 111 24.28 5.58 -6.72
C ALA A 111 23.88 4.23 -6.04
N ASN A 112 23.13 4.20 -4.93
CA ASN A 112 22.96 3.00 -4.10
C ASN A 112 21.49 2.53 -3.93
N GLY A 113 20.49 3.23 -4.48
CA GLY A 113 19.06 3.01 -4.22
C GLY A 113 18.46 1.67 -4.70
N VAL A 114 19.21 0.87 -5.48
CA VAL A 114 18.76 -0.45 -5.96
C VAL A 114 18.78 -1.51 -4.84
N ASN A 115 19.36 -1.17 -3.68
CA ASN A 115 19.55 -2.06 -2.54
C ASN A 115 18.96 -1.49 -1.22
N GLU A 116 17.91 -0.67 -1.28
CA GLU A 116 17.27 -0.23 -0.03
C GLU A 116 16.67 -1.45 0.69
N LEU A 117 17.20 -1.70 1.89
CA LEU A 117 16.83 -2.83 2.72
C LEU A 117 15.89 -2.37 3.82
N PHE A 118 14.77 -3.06 3.92
CA PHE A 118 13.75 -2.86 4.93
C PHE A 118 13.78 -4.01 5.91
N VAL A 119 13.46 -3.74 7.16
CA VAL A 119 13.19 -4.82 8.12
C VAL A 119 11.85 -5.46 7.77
N TRP A 120 11.87 -6.78 7.54
CA TRP A 120 10.71 -7.62 7.26
C TRP A 120 10.47 -8.59 8.42
N PRO A 121 9.27 -8.69 9.01
CA PRO A 121 8.04 -7.94 8.72
C PRO A 121 8.22 -6.44 8.82
N TRP A 122 7.41 -5.64 8.12
CA TRP A 122 7.54 -4.18 8.16
C TRP A 122 7.45 -3.65 9.60
N MET A 123 8.50 -2.95 10.05
CA MET A 123 8.59 -2.39 11.39
C MET A 123 8.81 -0.88 11.34
N GLY A 124 7.85 -0.12 11.88
CA GLY A 124 8.05 1.29 12.20
C GLY A 124 8.77 1.45 13.53
N ILE A 125 9.53 2.53 13.67
CA ILE A 125 10.20 2.93 14.89
C ILE A 125 9.55 4.23 15.34
N LEU A 126 9.14 4.28 16.60
CA LEU A 126 8.79 5.49 17.31
C LEU A 126 9.90 5.80 18.30
N ALA A 127 10.36 7.04 18.33
CA ALA A 127 11.31 7.53 19.32
C ALA A 127 10.66 8.58 20.23
N ASN A 128 11.24 8.77 21.42
CA ASN A 128 10.75 9.67 22.46
C ASN A 128 9.33 9.32 22.96
N VAL A 129 9.11 8.03 23.22
CA VAL A 129 7.83 7.48 23.70
C VAL A 129 7.94 6.89 25.10
N ASP A 130 8.83 7.46 25.93
CA ASP A 130 9.04 7.02 27.30
C ASP A 130 7.75 7.10 28.14
N GLY A 131 7.46 6.03 28.88
CA GLY A 131 6.28 5.96 29.75
C GLY A 131 4.94 5.72 29.03
N GLU A 132 4.93 5.60 27.70
CA GLU A 132 3.73 5.25 26.95
C GLU A 132 3.46 3.73 26.99
N SER A 133 2.21 3.34 27.27
CA SER A 133 1.83 1.93 27.23
C SER A 133 1.66 1.45 25.79
N SER A 134 2.03 0.19 25.52
CA SER A 134 1.83 -0.46 24.22
C SER A 134 0.39 -0.33 23.71
N SER A 135 -0.61 -0.48 24.58
CA SER A 135 -2.02 -0.39 24.22
C SER A 135 -2.45 1.03 23.84
N LYS A 136 -1.91 2.06 24.51
CA LYS A 136 -2.17 3.46 24.17
C LYS A 136 -1.64 3.77 22.77
N ILE A 137 -0.36 3.51 22.53
CA ILE A 137 0.27 3.74 21.21
C ILE A 137 -0.48 2.97 20.11
N LYS A 138 -0.78 1.69 20.35
CA LYS A 138 -1.48 0.84 19.38
C LYS A 138 -2.85 1.41 19.03
N ASN A 139 -3.62 1.85 20.02
CA ASN A 139 -4.95 2.42 19.81
C ASN A 139 -4.90 3.75 19.06
N ASP A 140 -3.94 4.62 19.38
CA ASP A 140 -3.83 5.93 18.73
C ASP A 140 -3.37 5.80 17.27
N LEU A 141 -2.43 4.90 16.99
CA LEU A 141 -2.06 4.55 15.61
C LEU A 141 -3.22 3.90 14.84
N ALA A 142 -4.01 3.04 15.49
CA ALA A 142 -5.20 2.46 14.86
C ALA A 142 -6.26 3.52 14.51
N LYS A 143 -6.52 4.49 15.41
CA LYS A 143 -7.43 5.62 15.13
C LYS A 143 -6.96 6.48 13.96
N ARG A 144 -5.64 6.60 13.77
CA ARG A 144 -5.01 7.27 12.62
C ARG A 144 -5.06 6.45 11.34
N GLY A 145 -5.55 5.20 11.41
CA GLY A 145 -5.72 4.32 10.27
C GLY A 145 -4.45 3.57 9.89
N PHE A 146 -3.48 3.42 10.79
CA PHE A 146 -2.27 2.64 10.54
C PHE A 146 -2.42 1.14 10.84
N ASP A 147 -3.41 0.78 11.63
CA ASP A 147 -3.78 -0.61 11.95
C ASP A 147 -2.58 -1.51 12.33
N PRO A 148 -1.74 -1.11 13.30
CA PRO A 148 -0.57 -1.90 13.69
C PRO A 148 -0.96 -3.27 14.24
N VAL A 149 -0.21 -4.31 13.85
CA VAL A 149 -0.38 -5.67 14.35
C VAL A 149 0.07 -5.75 15.80
N ARG A 150 1.25 -5.18 16.10
CA ARG A 150 1.85 -5.20 17.43
C ARG A 150 2.63 -3.90 17.68
N VAL A 151 2.65 -3.46 18.94
CA VAL A 151 3.52 -2.38 19.39
C VAL A 151 4.33 -2.87 20.58
N ARG A 152 5.65 -2.70 20.55
CA ARG A 152 6.58 -3.13 21.60
C ARG A 152 7.43 -1.94 22.08
N PRO A 153 7.09 -1.34 23.23
CA PRO A 153 7.98 -0.39 23.88
C PRO A 153 9.30 -1.07 24.30
N LEU A 154 10.42 -0.37 24.11
CA LEU A 154 11.77 -0.78 24.49
C LEU A 154 12.21 0.06 25.69
N SER A 155 12.19 -0.57 26.88
CA SER A 155 12.24 0.09 28.20
C SER A 155 13.48 0.94 28.49
N ASP A 156 14.58 0.74 27.78
CA ASP A 156 15.88 1.39 28.04
C ASP A 156 16.33 2.35 26.93
N GLY A 157 15.46 2.68 25.96
CA GLY A 157 15.84 3.50 24.81
C GLY A 157 14.85 4.58 24.39
N GLY A 158 13.71 4.72 25.08
CA GLY A 158 12.65 5.64 24.66
C GLY A 158 12.08 5.35 23.27
N TYR A 159 12.24 4.10 22.81
CA TYR A 159 11.73 3.64 21.53
C TYR A 159 10.51 2.75 21.71
N ALA A 160 9.64 2.71 20.71
CA ALA A 160 8.69 1.64 20.52
C ALA A 160 8.74 1.13 19.08
N VAL A 161 8.75 -0.19 18.91
CA VAL A 161 8.69 -0.84 17.60
C VAL A 161 7.23 -1.15 17.25
N VAL A 162 6.80 -0.69 16.09
CA VAL A 162 5.44 -0.86 15.54
C VAL A 162 5.51 -1.86 14.41
N GLU A 163 4.93 -3.04 14.59
CA GLU A 163 4.88 -4.06 13.55
C GLU A 163 3.60 -3.97 12.74
N PHE A 164 3.72 -4.03 11.42
CA PHE A 164 2.61 -4.04 10.47
C PHE A 164 2.37 -5.44 9.90
N LYS A 165 1.33 -5.60 9.07
CA LYS A 165 1.00 -6.87 8.42
C LYS A 165 2.13 -7.35 7.51
N LYS A 166 2.26 -8.67 7.37
CA LYS A 166 3.28 -9.31 6.51
C LYS A 166 2.81 -9.40 5.04
N ASP A 167 2.34 -8.29 4.50
CA ASP A 167 1.84 -8.17 3.12
C ASP A 167 2.04 -6.72 2.62
N TRP A 168 1.68 -6.47 1.36
CA TRP A 168 1.76 -5.12 0.77
C TRP A 168 0.86 -4.10 1.46
N SER A 169 -0.26 -4.52 2.05
CA SER A 169 -1.09 -3.63 2.86
C SER A 169 -0.35 -3.17 4.12
N GLY A 170 0.45 -4.04 4.71
CA GLY A 170 1.33 -3.68 5.82
C GLY A 170 2.42 -2.70 5.40
N PHE A 171 3.04 -2.92 4.24
CA PHE A 171 4.08 -2.02 3.71
C PHE A 171 3.53 -0.61 3.54
N TYR A 172 2.35 -0.55 2.92
CA TYR A 172 1.61 0.67 2.70
C TYR A 172 1.37 1.45 4.00
N LYS A 173 0.86 0.78 5.04
CA LYS A 173 0.62 1.40 6.34
C LYS A 173 1.93 1.89 6.99
N ALA A 174 3.02 1.15 6.78
CA ALA A 174 4.34 1.49 7.28
C ALA A 174 4.94 2.75 6.61
N ILE A 175 4.81 2.87 5.29
CA ILE A 175 5.21 4.08 4.54
C ILE A 175 4.35 5.27 4.95
N MET A 176 3.03 5.08 5.05
CA MET A 176 2.13 6.14 5.49
C MET A 176 2.45 6.63 6.91
N PHE A 177 2.84 5.70 7.79
CA PHE A 177 3.33 6.02 9.12
C PHE A 177 4.57 6.92 9.04
N GLU A 178 5.61 6.53 8.30
CA GLU A 178 6.84 7.32 8.12
C GLU A 178 6.54 8.72 7.55
N LYS A 179 5.70 8.79 6.51
CA LYS A 179 5.37 10.05 5.84
C LYS A 179 4.60 11.02 6.73
N GLU A 180 3.74 10.55 7.64
CA GLU A 180 3.06 11.46 8.56
C GLU A 180 4.06 12.17 9.49
N PHE A 181 5.08 11.46 9.97
CA PHE A 181 6.11 12.06 10.80
C PHE A 181 7.07 12.96 9.99
N GLU A 182 7.43 12.57 8.78
CA GLU A 182 8.31 13.37 7.90
C GLU A 182 7.67 14.72 7.53
N VAL A 183 6.37 14.76 7.23
CA VAL A 183 5.64 16.00 6.90
C VAL A 183 5.61 16.98 8.07
N ASP A 184 5.59 16.47 9.30
CA ASP A 184 5.60 17.28 10.51
C ASP A 184 7.03 17.66 10.96
N HIS A 185 8.07 17.38 10.17
CA HIS A 185 9.48 17.52 10.55
C HIS A 185 9.86 16.72 11.80
N ARG A 186 9.27 15.53 11.93
CA ARG A 186 9.48 14.56 13.01
C ARG A 186 9.94 13.21 12.48
N GLY A 187 10.57 13.21 11.31
CA GLY A 187 11.16 12.02 10.70
C GLY A 187 12.52 11.68 11.31
N LYS A 188 13.16 10.62 10.80
CA LYS A 188 14.47 10.16 11.27
C LYS A 188 15.56 11.23 11.17
N LYS A 189 15.59 11.98 10.05
CA LYS A 189 16.57 13.04 9.83
C LYS A 189 16.45 14.14 10.88
N ASP A 190 15.21 14.52 11.20
CA ASP A 190 14.92 15.52 12.21
C ASP A 190 15.30 15.02 13.61
N TYR A 191 15.03 13.75 13.91
CA TYR A 191 15.43 13.11 15.17
C TYR A 191 16.95 13.09 15.37
N ILE A 192 17.72 12.83 14.31
CA ILE A 192 19.20 12.82 14.37
C ILE A 192 19.76 14.24 14.48
N ALA A 193 19.13 15.21 13.79
CA ALA A 193 19.57 16.60 13.80
C ALA A 193 19.26 17.31 15.12
N ASP A 194 18.14 16.97 15.77
CA ASP A 194 17.69 17.62 17.00
C ASP A 194 18.20 16.88 18.24
N THR A 195 19.27 17.41 18.83
CA THR A 195 19.85 16.86 20.06
C THR A 195 19.08 17.36 21.29
N ARG A 196 17.98 16.65 21.61
CA ARG A 196 17.42 16.47 22.97
C ARG A 196 16.40 17.49 23.54
N LEU A 197 15.53 18.16 22.78
CA LEU A 197 14.63 19.16 23.41
C LEU A 197 13.13 19.13 23.11
N ALA A 198 12.61 18.32 22.18
CA ALA A 198 11.16 18.24 21.99
C ALA A 198 10.54 17.13 22.85
N ASN A 199 9.44 17.42 23.57
CA ASN A 199 8.55 16.41 24.19
C ASN A 199 7.72 15.64 23.12
N GLU A 200 8.08 15.73 21.85
CA GLU A 200 7.33 15.18 20.74
C GLU A 200 7.91 13.83 20.29
N SER A 201 7.02 12.95 19.83
CA SER A 201 7.44 11.68 19.25
C SER A 201 7.92 11.86 17.82
N TYR A 202 8.94 11.08 17.46
CA TYR A 202 9.48 10.97 16.10
C TYR A 202 9.16 9.58 15.55
N GLY A 203 9.06 9.46 14.23
CA GLY A 203 8.68 8.20 13.60
C GLY A 203 9.28 7.99 12.22
N TRP A 204 9.74 6.76 11.96
CA TRP A 204 10.23 6.35 10.64
C TRP A 204 10.09 4.85 10.44
N LEU A 205 10.21 4.38 9.20
CA LEU A 205 10.19 2.96 8.89
C LEU A 205 11.62 2.40 9.02
N ALA A 206 11.79 1.24 9.66
CA ALA A 206 13.11 0.69 9.96
C ALA A 206 13.87 0.28 8.69
N ARG A 207 15.13 0.70 8.59
CA ARG A 207 16.07 0.35 7.50
C ARG A 207 17.29 -0.42 8.02
N ASP A 208 18.24 -0.69 7.14
CA ASP A 208 19.47 -1.43 7.44
C ASP A 208 20.32 -0.78 8.52
N ASP A 209 20.37 0.55 8.57
CA ASP A 209 21.11 1.27 9.61
C ASP A 209 20.46 1.11 11.00
N ASP A 210 19.12 1.10 11.09
CA ASP A 210 18.40 0.79 12.32
C ASP A 210 18.63 -0.67 12.75
N TYR A 211 18.53 -1.60 11.79
CA TYR A 211 18.73 -3.03 12.01
C TYR A 211 20.13 -3.34 12.55
N ASN A 212 21.15 -2.71 11.96
CA ASN A 212 22.56 -2.89 12.34
C ASN A 212 22.99 -1.95 13.48
N SER A 213 22.08 -1.14 14.03
CA SER A 213 22.40 -0.25 15.15
C SER A 213 22.77 -1.05 16.39
N LYS A 214 23.67 -0.48 17.22
CA LYS A 214 24.03 -1.09 18.50
C LYS A 214 23.00 -0.75 19.56
N GLY A 215 22.64 -1.73 20.38
CA GLY A 215 21.78 -1.57 21.54
C GLY A 215 20.39 -2.16 21.34
N VAL A 216 19.49 -1.87 22.28
CA VAL A 216 18.19 -2.56 22.42
C VAL A 216 17.30 -2.50 21.17
N LEU A 217 17.43 -1.44 20.37
CA LEU A 217 16.68 -1.27 19.13
C LEU A 217 17.15 -2.26 18.05
N GLY A 218 18.43 -2.21 17.66
CA GLY A 218 18.99 -3.13 16.67
C GLY A 218 18.90 -4.59 17.11
N ASP A 219 19.15 -4.88 18.39
CA ASP A 219 19.00 -6.23 18.95
C ASP A 219 17.56 -6.77 18.80
N TYR A 220 16.56 -5.91 19.01
CA TYR A 220 15.16 -6.30 18.80
C TYR A 220 14.86 -6.53 17.31
N LEU A 221 15.31 -5.64 16.43
CA LEU A 221 15.06 -5.75 15.00
C LEU A 221 15.69 -7.02 14.41
N GLN A 222 16.95 -7.32 14.77
CA GLN A 222 17.66 -8.54 14.37
C GLN A 222 16.99 -9.82 14.87
N LYS A 223 16.42 -9.78 16.08
CA LYS A 223 15.75 -10.95 16.65
C LYS A 223 14.36 -11.22 16.04
N ASN A 224 13.68 -10.18 15.53
CA ASN A 224 12.28 -10.27 15.13
C ASN A 224 12.04 -10.04 13.63
N GLY A 225 13.07 -9.72 12.85
CA GLY A 225 12.97 -9.51 11.41
C GLY A 225 14.27 -9.79 10.66
N ASP A 226 14.14 -9.77 9.34
CA ASP A 226 15.22 -9.95 8.38
C ASP A 226 15.29 -8.72 7.46
N LEU A 227 16.48 -8.39 6.96
CA LEU A 227 16.61 -7.37 5.93
C LEU A 227 16.20 -7.92 4.56
N LYS A 228 15.29 -7.20 3.89
CA LYS A 228 14.74 -7.58 2.58
C LYS A 228 14.62 -6.35 1.67
N THR A 229 14.85 -6.54 0.37
CA THR A 229 14.50 -5.55 -0.65
C THR A 229 13.06 -5.74 -1.10
N LEU A 230 12.44 -4.68 -1.64
CA LEU A 230 11.09 -4.76 -2.21
C LEU A 230 11.02 -5.77 -3.38
N SER A 231 12.01 -5.72 -4.28
CA SER A 231 12.13 -6.65 -5.40
C SER A 231 12.30 -8.10 -4.95
N GLY A 232 13.05 -8.32 -3.87
CA GLY A 232 13.22 -9.63 -3.26
C GLY A 232 11.91 -10.19 -2.71
N LEU A 233 11.10 -9.34 -2.05
CA LEU A 233 9.80 -9.74 -1.53
C LEU A 233 8.78 -10.02 -2.65
N GLU A 234 8.74 -9.21 -3.70
CA GLU A 234 7.87 -9.45 -4.87
C GLU A 234 8.24 -10.76 -5.58
N ALA A 235 9.54 -11.02 -5.77
CA ALA A 235 10.01 -12.28 -6.34
C ALA A 235 9.65 -13.49 -5.45
N GLU A 236 9.81 -13.35 -4.13
CA GLU A 236 9.46 -14.40 -3.17
C GLU A 236 7.95 -14.72 -3.18
N GLU A 237 7.10 -13.69 -3.23
CA GLU A 237 5.64 -13.85 -3.33
C GLU A 237 5.23 -14.46 -4.68
N LYS A 238 5.77 -13.97 -5.80
CA LYS A 238 5.52 -14.53 -7.14
C LYS A 238 5.89 -16.00 -7.21
N ARG A 239 7.03 -16.39 -6.61
CA ARG A 239 7.46 -17.79 -6.53
C ARG A 239 6.48 -18.63 -5.69
N LYS A 240 6.08 -18.14 -4.51
CA LYS A 240 5.11 -18.85 -3.64
C LYS A 240 3.76 -19.04 -4.32
N ASN A 241 3.25 -17.99 -4.98
CA ASN A 241 1.99 -18.04 -5.72
C ASN A 241 2.08 -19.01 -6.91
N GLY A 242 3.20 -19.00 -7.64
CA GLY A 242 3.45 -19.94 -8.73
C GLY A 242 3.45 -21.40 -8.27
N LEU A 243 4.09 -21.69 -7.12
CA LEU A 243 4.08 -23.04 -6.53
C LEU A 243 2.67 -23.47 -6.11
N LEU A 244 1.90 -22.58 -5.47
CA LEU A 244 0.53 -22.86 -5.08
C LEU A 244 -0.37 -23.14 -6.30
N ILE A 245 -0.24 -22.35 -7.36
CA ILE A 245 -0.98 -22.55 -8.61
C ILE A 245 -0.62 -23.89 -9.25
N ALA A 246 0.66 -24.26 -9.27
CA ALA A 246 1.11 -25.54 -9.82
C ALA A 246 0.52 -26.73 -9.03
N ASP A 247 0.54 -26.65 -7.71
CA ASP A 247 0.00 -27.71 -6.83
C ASP A 247 -1.52 -27.88 -6.98
N LEU A 248 -2.26 -26.76 -7.07
CA LEU A 248 -3.69 -26.77 -7.35
C LEU A 248 -4.01 -27.32 -8.74
N SER A 249 -3.21 -26.96 -9.75
CA SER A 249 -3.38 -27.46 -11.12
C SER A 249 -3.22 -28.98 -11.17
N LYS A 250 -2.19 -29.51 -10.49
CA LYS A 250 -1.98 -30.94 -10.35
C LYS A 250 -3.16 -31.64 -9.67
N THR A 251 -3.68 -31.05 -8.59
CA THR A 251 -4.85 -31.60 -7.88
C THR A 251 -6.09 -31.65 -8.78
N ILE A 252 -6.33 -30.61 -9.59
CA ILE A 252 -7.44 -30.57 -10.56
C ILE A 252 -7.28 -31.67 -11.61
N GLU A 253 -6.06 -31.90 -12.11
CA GLU A 253 -5.78 -32.93 -13.10
C GLU A 253 -6.01 -34.35 -12.53
N GLU A 254 -5.55 -34.62 -11.31
CA GLU A 254 -5.81 -35.89 -10.61
C GLU A 254 -7.31 -36.15 -10.41
N LEU A 255 -8.08 -35.13 -10.03
CA LEU A 255 -9.53 -35.26 -9.87
C LEU A 255 -10.25 -35.51 -11.21
N ARG A 256 -9.79 -34.89 -12.30
CA ARG A 256 -10.33 -35.12 -13.65
C ARG A 256 -10.09 -36.56 -14.12
N MET A 257 -8.89 -37.11 -13.86
CA MET A 257 -8.59 -38.50 -14.19
C MET A 257 -9.51 -39.47 -13.44
N ARG A 258 -9.67 -39.28 -12.12
CA ARG A 258 -10.56 -40.12 -11.30
C ARG A 258 -12.02 -40.05 -11.73
N LEU A 259 -12.50 -38.86 -12.13
CA LEU A 259 -13.87 -38.71 -12.63
C LEU A 259 -14.07 -39.50 -13.92
N GLY A 260 -13.12 -39.41 -14.87
CA GLY A 260 -13.17 -40.17 -16.11
C GLY A 260 -13.12 -41.68 -15.92
N GLU A 261 -12.36 -42.17 -14.93
CA GLU A 261 -12.34 -43.60 -14.55
C GLU A 261 -13.71 -44.08 -14.04
N LEU A 262 -14.36 -43.28 -13.18
CA LEU A 262 -15.69 -43.60 -12.65
C LEU A 262 -16.76 -43.61 -13.75
N GLU A 263 -16.79 -42.60 -14.61
CA GLU A 263 -17.73 -42.53 -15.75
C GLU A 263 -17.54 -43.69 -16.73
N GLY A 264 -16.27 -44.06 -17.01
CA GLY A 264 -15.94 -45.21 -17.85
C GLY A 264 -16.25 -46.58 -17.23
N SER A 265 -16.33 -46.66 -15.90
CA SER A 265 -16.78 -47.88 -15.19
C SER A 265 -18.31 -48.01 -15.17
N ALA A 266 -19.04 -46.91 -14.94
CA ALA A 266 -20.50 -46.90 -14.92
C ALA A 266 -21.10 -47.22 -16.29
N SER A 267 -20.48 -46.77 -17.38
CA SER A 267 -20.95 -47.03 -18.76
C SER A 267 -20.61 -48.43 -19.31
N LYS A 268 -19.95 -49.29 -18.52
CA LYS A 268 -19.69 -50.70 -18.85
C LYS A 268 -20.62 -51.68 -18.11
N GLU A 269 -21.42 -51.18 -17.17
CA GLU A 269 -22.32 -51.99 -16.34
C GLU A 269 -23.80 -51.93 -16.81
N ASP A 270 -24.11 -51.13 -17.84
CA ASP A 270 -25.40 -51.08 -18.57
C ASP A 270 -25.31 -51.83 -19.92
#